data_AF-A0A3C1S321-F1
#
_entry.id   AF-A0A3C1S321-F1
#
_cell.length_a   1.000
_cell.length_b   1.000
_cell.length_c   1.000
_cell.angle_alpha   90.00
_cell.angle_beta   90.00
_cell.angle_gamma   90.00
#
_symmetry.space_group_name_H-M   'P 1'
#
loop_
_entity.id
_entity.type
_entity.pdbx_description
1 polymer ?
#
loop_
_entity_poly.entity_id
_entity_poly.type
_entity_poly.pdbx_seq_one_letter_code
_entity_poly.pdbx_strand_id
1 'polypeptide(L)'
;MIKSLLAVAAVSAFSAPVLAGPYVGFDTKTKFDGSDYDSTEFTASIGYSGKVGTTKYFVEGGPITTAEDGKSTETEYFLASGIGFPITDELGAKIKIKYESNDGKDNKYEVKTGLKYKF
;
A
#
# COMPACT_ATOMS: atom_id res chain seq x y z
N MET A 1 21.09 -20.82 -2.78
CA MET A 1 20.94 -19.44 -3.31
C MET A 1 19.72 -19.40 -4.21
N ILE A 2 18.57 -18.99 -3.65
CA ILE A 2 17.43 -18.47 -4.40
C ILE A 2 16.83 -17.42 -3.46
N LYS A 3 17.06 -16.14 -3.73
CA LYS A 3 16.43 -15.05 -2.98
C LYS A 3 15.04 -14.89 -3.57
N SER A 4 14.06 -15.60 -3.01
CA SER A 4 12.68 -15.49 -3.46
C SER A 4 12.13 -14.16 -2.98
N LEU A 5 12.23 -13.13 -3.82
CA LEU A 5 11.53 -11.86 -3.64
C LEU A 5 10.05 -12.12 -3.96
N LEU A 6 9.30 -12.61 -2.96
CA LEU A 6 7.85 -12.59 -3.02
C LEU A 6 7.42 -11.13 -2.96
N ALA A 7 7.19 -10.56 -4.14
CA ALA A 7 6.53 -9.30 -4.31
C ALA A 7 5.14 -9.43 -3.68
N VAL A 8 5.01 -8.97 -2.45
CA VAL A 8 3.73 -8.76 -1.79
C VAL A 8 2.91 -7.91 -2.75
N ALA A 9 1.81 -8.49 -3.25
CA ALA A 9 0.80 -7.75 -3.97
C ALA A 9 0.21 -6.75 -2.99
N ALA A 10 0.84 -5.58 -2.84
CA ALA A 10 0.09 -4.40 -2.50
C ALA A 10 -0.96 -4.32 -3.60
N VAL A 11 -2.21 -4.60 -3.26
CA VAL A 11 -3.34 -4.35 -4.15
C VAL A 11 -3.22 -2.88 -4.49
N SER A 12 -2.58 -2.60 -5.62
CA SER A 12 -2.39 -1.23 -6.02
C SER A 12 -3.81 -0.76 -6.28
N ALA A 13 -4.30 0.22 -5.52
CA ALA A 13 -5.60 0.83 -5.79
C ALA A 13 -5.71 1.33 -7.26
N PHE A 14 -4.58 1.41 -7.98
CA PHE A 14 -4.47 1.67 -9.40
C PHE A 14 -4.70 0.48 -10.36
N SER A 15 -4.80 -0.77 -9.87
CA SER A 15 -5.04 -1.97 -10.69
C SER A 15 -6.49 -2.46 -10.65
N ALA A 16 -7.32 -1.99 -9.72
CA ALA A 16 -8.75 -2.21 -9.80
C ALA A 16 -9.35 -1.33 -10.93
N PRO A 17 -10.30 -1.83 -11.74
CA PRO A 17 -11.03 -1.02 -12.69
C PRO A 17 -11.86 0.02 -11.91
N VAL A 18 -11.28 1.21 -11.72
CA VAL A 18 -11.80 2.31 -10.90
C VAL A 18 -13.09 2.86 -11.53
N LEU A 19 -14.22 2.56 -10.90
CA LEU A 19 -15.25 3.57 -10.70
C LEU A 19 -14.67 4.58 -9.70
N ALA A 20 -14.51 5.84 -10.10
CA ALA A 20 -14.15 6.91 -9.17
C ALA A 20 -15.20 6.96 -8.05
N GLY A 21 -14.77 7.01 -6.79
CA GLY A 21 -15.68 6.97 -5.66
C GLY A 21 -15.07 6.44 -4.35
N PRO A 22 -15.90 6.39 -3.30
CA PRO A 22 -15.53 5.77 -2.04
C PRO A 22 -15.34 4.26 -2.23
N TYR A 23 -14.40 3.69 -1.49
CA TYR A 23 -14.13 2.26 -1.49
C TYR A 23 -13.72 1.79 -0.10
N VAL A 24 -13.85 0.47 0.10
CA VAL A 24 -13.27 -0.24 1.23
C VAL A 24 -12.32 -1.30 0.71
N GLY A 25 -11.24 -1.53 1.41
CA GLY A 25 -10.22 -2.51 1.08
C GLY A 25 -9.83 -3.32 2.29
N PHE A 26 -9.46 -4.57 2.04
CA PHE A 26 -8.86 -5.46 3.03
C PHE A 26 -7.63 -6.08 2.39
N ASP A 27 -6.48 -5.90 3.02
CA ASP A 27 -5.20 -6.43 2.58
C ASP A 27 -4.58 -7.25 3.71
N THR A 28 -4.09 -8.44 3.38
CA THR A 28 -3.28 -9.25 4.29
C THR A 28 -1.89 -9.41 3.68
N LYS A 29 -0.85 -9.05 4.43
CA LYS A 29 0.54 -9.19 4.00
C LYS A 29 1.29 -10.05 5.00
N THR A 30 1.74 -11.21 4.56
CA THR A 30 2.63 -12.05 5.36
C THR A 30 4.05 -11.94 4.84
N LYS A 31 5.00 -11.72 5.75
CA LYS A 31 6.44 -11.68 5.50
C LYS A 31 7.07 -12.95 6.03
N PHE A 32 7.95 -13.50 5.21
CA PHE A 32 8.82 -14.63 5.55
C PHE A 32 10.25 -14.27 5.17
N ASP A 33 11.20 -14.59 6.03
CA ASP A 33 12.62 -14.56 5.70
C ASP A 33 13.09 -15.99 5.42
N GLY A 34 13.03 -16.37 4.14
CA GLY A 34 13.28 -17.75 3.72
C GLY A 34 12.11 -18.66 4.12
N SER A 35 12.35 -19.60 5.03
CA SER A 35 11.32 -20.48 5.59
C SER A 35 10.77 -19.98 6.94
N ASP A 36 11.40 -18.94 7.50
CA ASP A 36 11.07 -18.44 8.83
C ASP A 36 9.96 -17.39 8.70
N TYR A 37 8.93 -17.55 9.53
CA TYR A 37 7.82 -16.60 9.61
C TYR A 37 8.28 -15.35 10.35
N ASP A 38 8.09 -14.17 9.75
CA ASP A 38 8.46 -12.89 10.36
C ASP A 38 7.23 -12.19 10.93
N SER A 39 6.23 -11.92 10.08
CA SER A 39 5.06 -11.14 10.48
C SER A 39 3.87 -11.30 9.54
N THR A 40 2.65 -11.08 10.06
CA THR A 40 1.43 -10.92 9.27
C THR A 40 0.77 -9.59 9.61
N GLU A 41 0.62 -8.74 8.61
CA GLU A 41 -0.10 -7.47 8.68
C GLU A 41 -1.50 -7.63 8.08
N PHE A 42 -2.53 -7.33 8.87
CA PHE A 42 -3.91 -7.18 8.42
C PHE A 42 -4.24 -5.70 8.33
N THR A 43 -4.53 -5.21 7.13
CA THR A 43 -4.87 -3.82 6.86
C THR A 43 -6.32 -3.74 6.42
N ALA A 44 -7.13 -2.96 7.14
CA ALA A 44 -8.44 -2.52 6.67
C ALA A 44 -8.32 -1.07 6.20
N SER A 45 -8.89 -0.75 5.05
CA SER A 45 -8.84 0.60 4.49
C SER A 45 -10.23 1.07 4.10
N ILE A 46 -10.49 2.35 4.38
CA ILE A 46 -11.53 3.12 3.73
C ILE A 46 -10.85 4.23 2.95
N GLY A 47 -11.30 4.45 1.73
CA GLY A 47 -10.66 5.43 0.87
C GLY A 47 -11.60 6.04 -0.15
N TYR A 48 -11.06 7.01 -0.85
CA TYR A 48 -11.69 7.64 -2.00
C TYR A 48 -10.69 7.69 -3.14
N SER A 49 -11.11 7.26 -4.31
CA SER A 49 -10.31 7.32 -5.53
C SER A 49 -11.00 8.18 -6.58
N GLY A 50 -10.22 8.88 -7.38
CA GLY A 50 -10.75 9.74 -8.42
C GLY A 50 -9.78 9.94 -9.57
N LYS A 51 -10.24 10.70 -10.56
CA LYS A 51 -9.49 11.04 -11.76
C LYS A 51 -9.80 12.47 -12.19
N VAL A 52 -8.76 13.25 -12.48
CA VAL A 52 -8.86 14.59 -13.10
C VAL A 52 -8.08 14.55 -14.41
N GLY A 53 -8.76 14.73 -15.54
CA GLY A 53 -8.13 14.54 -16.85
C GLY A 53 -7.61 13.11 -17.01
N THR A 54 -6.30 12.94 -17.17
CA THR A 54 -5.64 11.62 -17.22
C THR A 54 -5.01 11.20 -15.89
N THR A 55 -4.92 12.12 -14.93
CA THR A 55 -4.29 11.91 -13.62
C THR A 55 -5.25 11.22 -12.67
N LYS A 56 -4.83 10.11 -12.09
CA LYS A 56 -5.55 9.37 -11.05
C LYS A 56 -5.02 9.77 -9.67
N TYR A 57 -5.90 9.85 -8.69
CA TYR A 57 -5.52 10.09 -7.31
C TYR A 57 -6.31 9.19 -6.37
N PHE A 58 -5.77 8.96 -5.18
CA PHE A 58 -6.49 8.31 -4.10
C PHE A 58 -6.01 8.83 -2.75
N VAL A 59 -6.88 8.70 -1.76
CA VAL A 59 -6.58 8.85 -0.33
C VAL A 59 -7.29 7.73 0.42
N GLU A 60 -6.60 7.09 1.34
CA GLU A 60 -7.11 5.99 2.14
C GLU A 60 -6.49 6.00 3.53
N GLY A 61 -7.20 5.44 4.49
CA GLY A 61 -6.69 5.24 5.83
C GLY A 61 -7.46 4.18 6.56
N GLY A 62 -6.93 3.76 7.70
CA GLY A 62 -7.57 2.73 8.52
C GLY A 62 -6.59 2.09 9.49
N PRO A 63 -7.02 1.02 10.18
CA PRO A 63 -6.16 0.26 11.07
C PRO A 63 -5.28 -0.73 10.31
N ILE A 64 -4.08 -0.93 10.85
CA ILE A 64 -3.13 -2.00 10.50
C ILE A 64 -2.88 -2.78 11.77
N THR A 65 -3.21 -4.06 11.76
CA THR A 65 -2.90 -4.98 12.85
C THR A 65 -1.75 -5.87 12.44
N THR A 66 -0.64 -5.79 13.16
CA THR A 66 0.56 -6.56 12.88
C THR A 66 0.74 -7.64 13.94
N ALA A 67 0.78 -8.90 13.50
CA ALA A 67 1.14 -10.06 14.31
C ALA A 67 2.57 -10.48 13.94
N GLU A 68 3.55 -10.01 14.70
CA GLU A 68 4.96 -10.38 14.55
C GLU A 68 5.27 -11.69 15.29
N ASP A 69 6.23 -12.46 14.77
CA ASP A 69 6.66 -13.70 15.40
C ASP A 69 7.28 -13.44 16.79
N GLY A 70 6.79 -14.16 17.80
CA GLY A 70 7.28 -14.03 19.17
C GLY A 70 6.97 -12.70 19.89
N LYS A 71 6.15 -11.81 19.33
CA LYS A 71 5.74 -10.54 19.97
C LYS A 71 4.23 -10.42 20.12
N SER A 72 3.80 -9.43 20.90
CA SER A 72 2.38 -9.06 21.01
C SER A 72 1.88 -8.45 19.71
N THR A 73 0.62 -8.73 19.39
CA THR A 73 -0.08 -8.09 18.27
C THR A 73 -0.26 -6.60 18.57
N GLU A 74 0.20 -5.74 17.65
CA GLU A 74 0.05 -4.29 17.73
C GLU A 74 -0.95 -3.82 16.67
N THR A 75 -1.81 -2.84 17.02
CA THR A 75 -2.70 -2.17 16.06
C THR A 75 -2.32 -0.71 15.96
N GLU A 76 -1.93 -0.31 14.75
CA GLU A 76 -1.53 1.05 14.38
C GLU A 76 -2.55 1.63 13.39
N TYR A 77 -2.55 2.94 13.19
CA TYR A 77 -3.37 3.59 12.16
C TYR A 77 -2.50 4.15 11.05
N PHE A 78 -2.98 4.09 9.82
CA PHE A 78 -2.31 4.71 8.69
C PHE A 78 -3.19 5.67 7.93
N LEU A 79 -2.52 6.60 7.27
CA LEU A 79 -3.09 7.49 6.25
C LEU A 79 -2.17 7.45 5.04
N ALA A 80 -2.71 7.11 3.88
CA ALA A 80 -1.97 7.09 2.63
C ALA A 80 -2.70 7.91 1.57
N SER A 81 -1.93 8.60 0.74
CA SER A 81 -2.43 9.27 -0.45
C SER A 81 -1.46 9.07 -1.59
N GLY A 82 -1.96 9.15 -2.81
CA GLY A 82 -1.08 9.05 -3.97
C GLY A 82 -1.72 9.54 -5.24
N ILE A 83 -0.85 9.88 -6.18
CA ILE A 83 -1.22 10.34 -7.51
C ILE A 83 -0.47 9.50 -8.54
N GLY A 84 -1.12 9.27 -9.68
CA GLY A 84 -0.53 8.61 -10.82
C GLY A 84 -0.95 9.31 -12.10
N PHE A 85 0.00 9.56 -12.99
CA PHE A 85 -0.22 10.27 -14.24
C PHE A 85 0.53 9.59 -15.38
N PRO A 86 -0.03 9.58 -16.61
CA PRO A 86 0.71 9.15 -17.78
C PRO A 86 1.83 10.15 -18.08
N ILE A 87 3.00 9.63 -18.43
CA ILE A 87 4.10 10.38 -19.04
C ILE A 87 3.96 10.31 -20.57
N THR A 88 3.69 9.12 -21.09
CA THR A 88 3.37 8.84 -22.50
C THR A 88 2.19 7.84 -22.58
N ASP A 89 1.79 7.46 -23.78
CA ASP A 89 0.75 6.43 -23.98
C ASP A 89 1.16 5.05 -23.43
N GLU A 90 2.46 4.81 -23.31
CA GLU A 90 3.05 3.53 -22.87
C GLU A 90 3.67 3.62 -21.47
N LEU A 91 4.02 4.82 -20.99
CA LEU A 91 4.70 5.04 -19.72
C LEU A 91 3.86 5.87 -18.76
N GLY A 92 3.62 5.36 -17.55
CA GLY A 92 3.01 6.10 -16.45
C GLY A 92 3.91 6.20 -15.23
N ALA A 93 3.74 7.27 -14.45
CA ALA A 93 4.39 7.47 -13.16
C ALA A 93 3.36 7.45 -12.01
N LYS A 94 3.83 7.05 -10.82
CA LYS A 94 3.07 7.08 -9.58
C LYS A 94 3.95 7.57 -8.43
N ILE A 95 3.35 8.31 -7.52
CA ILE A 95 3.90 8.66 -6.20
C ILE A 95 2.84 8.40 -5.15
N LYS A 96 3.24 7.76 -4.04
CA LYS A 96 2.42 7.45 -2.87
C LYS A 96 3.18 7.91 -1.64
N ILE A 97 2.47 8.54 -0.72
CA ILE A 97 2.96 8.89 0.61
C ILE A 97 2.08 8.14 1.60
N LYS A 98 2.68 7.50 2.59
CA LYS A 98 2.00 6.81 3.68
C LYS A 98 2.58 7.29 5.01
N TYR A 99 1.69 7.64 5.91
CA TYR A 99 1.94 7.90 7.31
C TYR A 99 1.36 6.74 8.12
N GLU A 100 2.07 6.29 9.14
CA GLU A 100 1.62 5.25 10.08
C GLU A 100 1.98 5.69 11.49
N SER A 101 0.96 5.80 12.34
CA SER A 101 1.11 6.17 13.75
C SER A 101 1.76 5.04 14.52
N ASN A 102 2.66 5.34 15.46
CA ASN A 102 3.22 4.34 16.36
C ASN A 102 2.89 4.70 17.80
N ASP A 103 2.17 3.84 18.53
CA ASP A 103 1.72 4.14 19.89
C ASP A 103 2.93 4.20 20.84
N GLY A 104 3.31 5.42 21.24
CA GLY A 104 4.44 5.67 22.14
C GLY A 104 5.84 5.59 21.50
N LYS A 105 5.96 5.43 20.18
CA LYS A 105 7.24 5.44 19.45
C LYS A 105 7.23 6.47 18.30
N ASP A 106 8.33 6.54 17.56
CA ASP A 106 8.43 7.42 16.40
C ASP A 106 7.45 7.00 15.29
N ASN A 107 6.72 7.97 14.74
CA ASN A 107 5.83 7.74 13.61
C ASN A 107 6.61 7.31 12.37
N LYS A 108 6.01 6.42 11.57
CA LYS A 108 6.61 5.92 10.33
C LYS A 108 6.10 6.74 9.14
N TYR A 109 7.02 7.16 8.29
CA TYR A 109 6.73 7.86 7.05
C TYR A 109 7.34 7.10 5.88
N GLU A 110 6.53 6.79 4.87
CA GLU A 110 6.94 6.05 3.68
C GLU A 110 6.58 6.85 2.43
N VAL A 111 7.57 7.08 1.57
CA VAL A 111 7.37 7.64 0.24
C VAL A 111 7.74 6.59 -0.80
N LYS A 112 6.79 6.24 -1.66
CA LYS A 112 6.96 5.26 -2.74
C LYS A 112 6.70 5.91 -4.08
N THR A 113 7.71 5.92 -4.94
CA THR A 113 7.58 6.31 -6.35
C THR A 113 7.68 5.08 -7.24
N GLY A 114 7.13 5.15 -8.45
CA GLY A 114 7.28 4.06 -9.41
C GLY A 114 6.88 4.45 -10.83
N LEU A 115 7.41 3.70 -11.78
CA LEU A 115 7.06 3.80 -13.18
C LEU A 115 6.35 2.51 -13.62
N LYS A 116 5.40 2.63 -14.54
CA LYS A 116 4.69 1.51 -15.15
C LYS A 116 4.77 1.67 -16.66
N TYR A 117 5.47 0.74 -17.31
CA TYR A 117 5.51 0.62 -18.76
C TYR A 117 4.48 -0.40 -19.23
N LYS A 118 3.79 -0.10 -20.33
CA LYS A 118 2.81 -0.96 -20.99
C LYS A 118 3.35 -1.31 -22.37
N PHE A 119 3.59 -2.60 -22.61
CA PHE A 119 3.92 -3.18 -23.91
C PHE A 119 2.65 -3.64 -24.63
#